data_AF-A0A7J2LKI0-F1
#
_entry.id   AF-A0A7J2LKI0-F1
#
_cell.length_a   1.000
_cell.length_b   1.000
_cell.length_c   1.000
_cell.angle_alpha   90.00
_cell.angle_beta   90.00
_cell.angle_gamma   90.00
#
_symmetry.space_group_name_H-M   'P 1'
#
loop_
_entity.id
_entity.type
_entity.pdbx_description
1 polymer ?
#
loop_
_entity_poly.entity_id
_entity_poly.type
_entity_poly.pdbx_seq_one_letter_code
_entity_poly.pdbx_strand_id
1 'polypeptide(L)' 'VEKKKFGKPYTIIEGIDEKSIDMKALVKMLKSKLACGGTVKNGKIELQGEHKQNIKKVLEEYGFPPESIEIQ' A
#
# COMPACT_ATOMS: atom_id res chain seq x y z
N VAL A 1 -5.30 -1.13 10.35
CA VAL A 1 -6.49 -0.92 9.50
C VAL A 1 -7.23 0.30 9.99
N GLU A 2 -7.29 1.37 9.20
CA GLU A 2 -8.13 2.53 9.54
C GLU A 2 -9.52 2.35 8.91
N LYS A 3 -10.58 2.69 9.65
CA LYS A 3 -11.95 2.71 9.14
C LYS A 3 -12.23 4.10 8.55
N LYS A 4 -12.41 4.18 7.23
CA LYS A 4 -12.83 5.44 6.56
C LYS A 4 -14.35 5.49 6.38
N LYS A 5 -14.84 6.51 5.64
CA LYS A 5 -16.27 6.73 5.32
C LYS A 5 -17.01 5.41 5.09
N PHE A 6 -18.14 5.25 5.76
CA PHE A 6 -19.02 4.06 5.72
C PHE A 6 -18.44 2.78 6.33
N GLY A 7 -17.42 2.88 7.21
CA GLY A 7 -16.91 1.74 7.97
C GLY A 7 -16.12 0.72 7.14
N LYS A 8 -15.81 1.03 5.88
CA LYS A 8 -15.03 0.16 5.02
C LYS A 8 -13.56 0.15 5.49
N PRO A 9 -12.90 -1.03 5.53
CA PRO A 9 -11.50 -1.13 5.92
C PRO A 9 -10.62 -0.50 4.84
N TYR A 10 -9.57 0.20 5.28
CA TYR A 10 -8.47 0.65 4.43
C TYR A 10 -7.15 0.10 4.95
N THR A 11 -6.30 -0.28 4.02
CA THR A 11 -4.90 -0.58 4.28
C THR A 11 -4.06 0.65 3.93
N ILE A 12 -3.18 1.04 4.84
CA ILE A 12 -2.31 2.20 4.69
C ILE A 12 -0.88 1.71 4.64
N ILE A 13 -0.13 2.24 3.68
CA ILE A 13 1.30 1.98 3.52
C ILE A 13 2.00 3.33 3.65
N GLU A 14 2.93 3.41 4.58
CA GLU A 14 3.70 4.61 4.90
C GLU A 14 5.17 4.25 5.15
N GLY A 15 6.03 5.27 5.29
CA GLY A 15 7.47 5.06 5.46
C GLY A 15 8.24 4.80 4.16
N ILE A 16 7.60 4.96 3.01
CA ILE A 16 8.26 4.88 1.71
C ILE A 16 8.88 6.24 1.37
N ASP A 17 10.17 6.26 1.05
CA ASP A 17 10.84 7.47 0.61
C ASP A 17 10.43 7.84 -0.83
N GLU A 18 9.60 8.87 -0.94
CA GLU A 18 9.06 9.41 -2.20
C GLU A 18 10.14 9.89 -3.17
N LYS A 19 11.37 10.15 -2.70
CA LYS A 19 12.50 10.54 -3.56
C LYS A 19 13.17 9.34 -4.22
N SER A 20 13.11 8.19 -3.56
CA SER A 20 13.73 6.95 -4.03
C SER A 20 12.77 6.11 -4.88
N ILE A 21 11.46 6.22 -4.63
CA ILE A 21 10.45 5.36 -5.25
C ILE A 21 9.31 6.19 -5.84
N ASP A 22 8.92 5.85 -7.06
CA ASP A 22 7.75 6.43 -7.71
C ASP A 22 6.46 5.88 -7.06
N MET A 23 5.93 6.65 -6.10
CA MET A 23 4.69 6.35 -5.39
C MET A 23 3.49 6.17 -6.32
N LYS A 24 3.42 6.89 -7.45
CA LYS A 24 2.30 6.75 -8.40
C LYS A 24 2.38 5.43 -9.14
N ALA A 25 3.59 5.03 -9.56
CA ALA A 25 3.82 3.74 -10.20
C ALA A 25 3.50 2.59 -9.22
N LEU A 26 3.96 2.70 -7.97
CA LEU A 26 3.70 1.71 -6.93
C LEU A 26 2.21 1.56 -6.65
N VAL A 27 1.47 2.66 -6.48
CA VAL A 27 0.00 2.61 -6.31
C VAL A 27 -0.70 1.99 -7.51
N LYS A 28 -0.29 2.32 -8.73
CA LYS A 28 -0.90 1.74 -9.94
C LYS A 28 -0.71 0.22 -9.97
N MET A 29 0.50 -0.25 -9.63
CA MET A 29 0.81 -1.66 -9.57
C MET A 29 0.01 -2.38 -8.47
N LEU A 30 -0.04 -1.82 -7.26
CA LEU A 30 -0.83 -2.37 -6.14
C LEU A 30 -2.31 -2.48 -6.48
N LYS A 31 -2.91 -1.44 -7.07
CA LYS A 31 -4.32 -1.47 -7.52
C LYS A 31 -4.57 -2.56 -8.55
N SER A 32 -3.64 -2.72 -9.51
CA SER A 32 -3.75 -3.73 -10.56
C SER A 32 -3.66 -5.15 -10.00
N LYS A 33 -2.74 -5.40 -9.04
CA LYS A 33 -2.57 -6.73 -8.45
C LYS A 33 -3.67 -7.10 -7.44
N LEU A 34 -4.17 -6.12 -6.69
CA LEU A 34 -5.13 -6.35 -5.61
C LEU A 34 -6.58 -6.09 -6.05
N ALA A 35 -6.80 -5.69 -7.31
CA ALA A 35 -8.10 -5.33 -7.88
C ALA A 35 -8.89 -4.36 -6.97
N CYS A 36 -8.19 -3.39 -6.36
CA CYS A 36 -8.76 -2.47 -5.38
C CYS A 36 -8.60 -1.01 -5.80
N GLY A 37 -9.43 -0.13 -5.23
CA GLY A 37 -9.27 1.31 -5.33
C GLY A 37 -8.17 1.80 -4.40
N GLY A 38 -7.49 2.89 -4.77
CA GLY A 38 -6.47 3.47 -3.92
C GLY A 38 -5.85 4.76 -4.45
N THR A 39 -5.23 5.51 -3.55
CA THR A 39 -4.61 6.81 -3.85
C THR A 39 -3.34 7.01 -3.04
N VAL A 40 -2.45 7.85 -3.54
CA VAL A 40 -1.42 8.49 -2.72
C VAL A 40 -2.04 9.72 -2.05
N LYS A 41 -1.84 9.90 -0.76
CA LYS A 41 -2.26 11.07 0.01
C LYS A 41 -1.24 11.35 1.10
N ASN A 42 -0.70 12.57 1.15
CA ASN A 42 0.26 13.01 2.17
C ASN A 42 1.48 12.07 2.32
N GLY A 43 2.06 11.61 1.21
CA GLY A 43 3.18 10.65 1.23
C GLY A 43 2.81 9.23 1.69
N LYS A 44 1.52 8.93 1.86
CA LYS A 44 1.02 7.60 2.21
C LYS A 44 0.21 7.01 1.06
N ILE A 45 0.23 5.70 0.94
CA ILE A 45 -0.63 4.96 0.02
C ILE A 45 -1.82 4.45 0.82
N GLU A 46 -3.02 4.75 0.32
CA GLU A 46 -4.26 4.28 0.90
C GLU A 46 -4.95 3.34 -0.09
N LEU A 47 -5.17 2.09 0.32
CA LEU A 47 -5.85 1.06 -0.45
C LEU A 47 -7.16 0.66 0.23
N GLN A 48 -8.21 0.52 -0.55
CA GLN A 48 -9.50 0.01 -0.07
C GLN A 48 -9.40 -1.49 0.20
N GLY A 49 -9.94 -1.94 1.32
CA GLY A 49 -9.93 -3.35 1.71
C GLY A 49 -8.82 -3.70 2.70
N GLU A 50 -8.86 -4.96 3.16
CA GLU A 50 -7.84 -5.55 4.01
C GLU A 50 -6.94 -6.44 3.14
N HIS A 51 -5.75 -5.94 2.82
CA HIS A 51 -4.84 -6.61 1.89
C HIS A 51 -3.43 -6.78 2.47
N LYS A 52 -3.27 -6.69 3.79
CA LYS A 52 -1.96 -6.68 4.48
C LYS A 52 -0.99 -7.76 4.01
N GLN A 53 -1.45 -9.02 3.96
CA GLN A 53 -0.60 -10.14 3.56
C GLN A 53 -0.22 -10.11 2.08
N ASN A 54 -1.16 -9.71 1.21
CA ASN A 54 -0.90 -9.63 -0.22
C ASN A 54 0.01 -8.43 -0.56
N ILE A 55 -0.16 -7.30 0.14
CA ILE A 55 0.68 -6.11 -0.02
C ILE A 55 2.12 -6.44 0.30
N LYS A 56 2.40 -7.16 1.39
CA LYS A 56 3.76 -7.57 1.75
C LYS A 56 4.43 -8.34 0.60
N LYS A 57 3.77 -9.38 0.07
CA LYS A 57 4.29 -10.15 -1.08
C LYS A 57 4.56 -9.27 -2.30
N VAL A 58 3.62 -8.37 -2.61
CA VAL A 58 3.73 -7.47 -3.76
C VAL A 58 4.87 -6.45 -3.59
N LEU A 59 5.10 -5.97 -2.38
CA LEU A 59 6.23 -5.09 -2.07
C LEU A 59 7.57 -5.84 -2.14
N GLU A 60 7.63 -7.08 -1.65
CA GLU A 60 8.80 -7.96 -1.79
C GLU A 60 9.14 -8.20 -3.26
N GLU A 61 8.15 -8.52 -4.09
CA GLU A 61 8.32 -8.68 -5.55
C GLU A 61 8.75 -7.38 -6.24
N TYR A 62 8.41 -6.23 -5.68
CA TYR A 62 8.83 -4.92 -6.19
C TYR A 62 10.26 -4.56 -5.80
N GLY A 63 10.87 -5.29 -4.86
CA GLY A 63 12.25 -5.10 -4.42
C GLY A 63 12.41 -4.50 -3.03
N PHE A 64 11.32 -4.38 -2.25
CA PHE A 64 11.44 -4.02 -0.84
C PHE A 64 11.90 -5.23 -0.01
N PRO A 65 12.91 -5.07 0.87
CA PRO A 65 13.36 -6.16 1.72
C PRO A 65 12.26 -6.57 2.72
N PRO A 66 11.97 -7.88 2.89
CA PRO A 66 10.89 -8.36 3.75
C PRO A 66 11.07 -7.96 5.22
N GLU A 67 12.30 -7.78 5.69
CA GLU A 67 12.64 -7.27 7.02
C GLU A 67 12.31 -5.79 7.23
N SER A 68 12.17 -5.00 6.15
CA SER A 68 11.78 -3.59 6.22
C SER A 68 10.27 -3.37 6.24
N ILE A 69 9.49 -4.45 6.07
CA ILE A 69 8.03 -4.39 5.95
C ILE A 69 7.39 -4.85 7.25
N GLU A 70 6.90 -3.88 8.02
CA GLU A 70 6.12 -4.13 9.24
C GLU A 70 4.62 -4.09 8.95
N ILE A 71 3.89 -5.11 9.40
CA ILE A 71 2.43 -5.19 9.26
C ILE A 71 1.79 -4.99 10.63
N GLN A 72 0.90 -4.00 10.73
CA GLN A 72 0.08 -3.70 11.92
C GLN A 72 -1.41 -3.89 11.65
#